data_AF-A0AAW2CZY4-F1
#
_entry.id   AF-A0AAW2CZY4-F1
#
_cell.length_a   1.000
_cell.length_b   1.000
_cell.length_c   1.000
_cell.angle_alpha   90.00
_cell.angle_beta   90.00
_cell.angle_gamma   90.00
#
_symmetry.space_group_name_H-M   'P 1'
#
loop_
_entity.id
_entity.type
_entity.pdbx_description
1 polymer ?
#
loop_
_entity_poly.entity_id
_entity_poly.type
_entity_poly.pdbx_seq_one_letter_code
_entity_poly.pdbx_strand_id
1 'polypeptide(L)'
;MNCFKLPDFLCSEINSIVGGFWWGRKEKERKIAWISWKNLCKSKVDGGMGFRDLKAFNLVLLAKQGWRILQNPTSLVHKVLKAKYFAKSSFMEAQVGKNSSYIWRSLLAARPMVQEGARWCVGDGRSIKIWDDKWLPFTESGRVVSPRPSPEANDKVDGLIVRDRAEWNVERVRSLFLPHEAEAVLSIPISPMNPRDSQVWAKTVNGLFSVKSAYKVAVKYLSKTNGGDASPGCSDNSKMAAIWKMIWNLRCDLCEESESSGHILWGCHIAREAWNEKSLKLDCPSRSPKEFIEVVWLLMETPGEKNWEEFAIMAWLLWNNRNCVRHGGSCKSGKSIAWEASKYEAEVRDSLPIQGKAAPTTSRTKHWVPPLPDLQLKKLLFLHICSSVTNPKEKYNVNGYYQS
;
A
#
# COMPACT_ATOMS: atom_id res chain seq x y z
N MET A 1 -10.60 -4.78 4.37
CA MET A 1 -9.83 -4.46 3.13
C MET A 1 -8.81 -5.52 2.68
N ASN A 2 -8.29 -6.40 3.54
CA ASN A 2 -7.13 -7.23 3.19
C ASN A 2 -7.42 -8.46 2.31
N CYS A 3 -8.65 -8.96 2.31
CA CYS A 3 -9.02 -10.22 1.63
C CYS A 3 -10.12 -10.04 0.58
N PHE A 4 -10.68 -8.83 0.49
CA PHE A 4 -11.77 -8.49 -0.41
C PHE A 4 -11.37 -7.31 -1.28
N LYS A 5 -11.61 -7.43 -2.59
CA LYS A 5 -11.53 -6.31 -3.50
C LYS A 5 -12.71 -5.40 -3.22
N LEU A 6 -12.44 -4.13 -2.99
CA LEU A 6 -13.49 -3.14 -2.83
C LEU A 6 -14.03 -2.74 -4.22
N PRO A 7 -15.33 -2.47 -4.36
CA PRO A 7 -15.87 -1.90 -5.59
C PRO A 7 -15.17 -0.59 -5.94
N ASP A 8 -14.83 -0.40 -7.21
CA ASP A 8 -14.10 0.79 -7.66
C ASP A 8 -14.89 2.09 -7.42
N PHE A 9 -16.22 2.03 -7.53
CA PHE A 9 -17.12 3.14 -7.20
C PHE A 9 -16.98 3.54 -5.73
N LEU A 10 -17.03 2.57 -4.81
CA LEU A 10 -16.88 2.80 -3.36
C LEU A 10 -15.52 3.43 -3.05
N CYS A 11 -14.44 2.93 -3.66
CA CYS A 11 -13.11 3.54 -3.51
C CYS A 11 -13.07 5.00 -3.98
N SER A 12 -13.75 5.30 -5.09
CA SER A 12 -13.80 6.64 -5.66
C SER A 12 -14.64 7.59 -4.79
N GLU A 13 -15.75 7.10 -4.25
CA GLU A 13 -16.61 7.82 -3.31
C GLU A 13 -15.86 8.18 -2.03
N ILE A 14 -15.13 7.21 -1.45
CA ILE A 14 -14.29 7.45 -0.26
C ILE A 14 -13.21 8.48 -0.55
N ASN A 15 -12.44 8.28 -1.63
CA ASN A 15 -11.41 9.23 -2.05
C ASN A 15 -11.98 10.65 -2.24
N SER A 16 -13.21 10.76 -2.78
CA SER A 16 -13.92 12.04 -2.94
C SER A 16 -14.30 12.67 -1.60
N ILE A 17 -14.80 11.87 -0.65
CA ILE A 17 -15.13 12.32 0.71
C ILE A 17 -13.86 12.83 1.42
N VAL A 18 -12.77 12.07 1.36
CA VAL A 18 -11.48 12.45 1.98
C VAL A 18 -10.93 13.71 1.31
N GLY A 19 -11.01 13.80 -0.02
CA GLY A 19 -10.62 15.01 -0.75
C GLY A 19 -11.48 16.22 -0.40
N GLY A 20 -12.80 16.03 -0.27
CA GLY A 20 -13.73 17.08 0.16
C GLY A 20 -13.44 17.58 1.57
N PHE A 21 -13.17 16.67 2.51
CA PHE A 21 -12.73 16.99 3.86
C PHE A 21 -11.41 17.78 3.85
N TRP A 22 -10.43 17.32 3.07
CA TRP A 22 -9.13 17.97 2.94
C TRP A 22 -9.23 19.41 2.43
N TRP A 23 -10.07 19.65 1.43
CA TRP A 23 -10.32 20.98 0.88
C TRP A 23 -11.36 21.79 1.67
N GLY A 24 -11.84 21.27 2.81
CA GLY A 24 -12.79 21.96 3.69
C GLY A 24 -14.15 22.19 3.06
N ARG A 25 -14.60 21.32 2.15
CA ARG A 25 -15.90 21.39 1.49
C ARG A 25 -17.01 21.07 2.50
N LYS A 26 -17.91 22.02 2.75
CA LYS A 26 -19.14 21.84 3.54
C LYS A 26 -20.31 21.52 2.61
N GLU A 27 -21.40 20.97 3.16
CA GLU A 27 -22.56 20.50 2.36
C GLU A 27 -23.16 21.57 1.44
N LYS A 28 -23.14 22.84 1.85
CA LYS A 28 -23.68 23.96 1.08
C LYS A 28 -22.64 24.85 0.40
N GLU A 29 -21.34 24.60 0.62
CA GLU A 29 -20.26 25.46 0.13
C GLU A 29 -19.33 24.67 -0.80
N ARG A 30 -19.23 25.10 -2.06
CA ARG A 30 -18.19 24.61 -2.97
C ARG A 30 -16.89 25.37 -2.67
N LYS A 31 -15.91 24.66 -2.09
CA LYS A 31 -14.52 25.13 -2.03
C LYS A 31 -13.74 24.63 -3.25
N ILE A 32 -12.87 25.48 -3.77
CA ILE A 32 -12.03 25.17 -4.93
C ILE A 32 -10.97 24.15 -4.52
N ALA A 33 -10.95 23.00 -5.18
CA ALA A 33 -9.86 22.05 -5.07
C ALA A 33 -8.75 22.46 -6.05
N TRP A 34 -7.70 23.12 -5.54
CA TRP A 34 -6.59 23.61 -6.36
C TRP A 34 -5.75 22.48 -6.98
N ILE A 35 -5.74 21.30 -6.35
CA ILE A 35 -5.00 20.13 -6.80
C ILE A 35 -5.94 18.92 -6.75
N SER A 36 -5.94 18.12 -7.82
CA SER A 36 -6.73 16.89 -7.88
C SER A 36 -6.29 15.86 -6.84
N TRP A 37 -7.21 15.04 -6.34
CA TRP A 37 -6.89 13.96 -5.40
C TRP A 37 -5.81 13.01 -5.94
N LYS A 38 -5.89 12.67 -7.24
CA LYS A 38 -4.87 11.87 -7.94
C LYS A 38 -3.46 12.48 -7.84
N ASN A 39 -3.34 13.81 -7.93
CA ASN A 39 -2.06 14.50 -7.79
C ASN A 39 -1.62 14.57 -6.32
N LEU A 40 -2.54 14.75 -5.37
CA LEU A 40 -2.22 14.66 -3.93
C LEU A 40 -1.69 13.27 -3.54
N CYS A 41 -2.17 12.21 -4.20
CA CYS A 41 -1.70 10.84 -3.99
C CYS A 41 -0.31 10.53 -4.57
N LYS A 42 0.27 11.43 -5.38
CA LYS A 42 1.64 11.26 -5.88
C LYS A 42 2.64 11.34 -4.72
N SER A 43 3.83 10.79 -4.92
CA SER A 43 4.89 10.91 -3.93
C SER A 43 5.33 12.38 -3.78
N LYS A 44 5.93 12.73 -2.64
CA LYS A 44 6.53 14.06 -2.44
C LYS A 44 7.55 14.42 -3.52
N VAL A 45 8.34 13.44 -3.94
CA VAL A 45 9.35 13.60 -5.01
C VAL A 45 8.70 13.92 -6.36
N ASP A 46 7.48 13.43 -6.58
CA ASP A 46 6.69 13.67 -7.80
C ASP A 46 5.68 14.83 -7.64
N GLY A 47 5.83 15.65 -6.59
CA GLY A 47 5.00 16.83 -6.32
C GLY A 47 3.62 16.58 -5.70
N GLY A 48 3.37 15.38 -5.19
CA GLY A 48 2.19 15.09 -4.37
C GLY A 48 2.44 15.17 -2.87
N MET A 49 1.42 14.88 -2.06
CA MET A 49 1.53 14.85 -0.59
C MET A 49 1.77 13.45 -0.03
N GLY A 50 1.79 12.42 -0.88
CA GLY A 50 1.95 11.03 -0.45
C GLY A 50 0.68 10.38 0.07
N PHE A 51 -0.50 10.98 -0.20
CA PHE A 51 -1.77 10.32 0.13
C PHE A 51 -1.93 8.99 -0.60
N ARG A 52 -2.67 8.08 0.01
CA ARG A 52 -2.90 6.75 -0.56
C ARG A 52 -4.22 6.77 -1.31
N ASP A 53 -4.16 6.40 -2.59
CA ASP A 53 -5.32 6.02 -3.36
C ASP A 53 -5.85 4.69 -2.80
N LEU A 54 -7.12 4.67 -2.41
CA LEU A 54 -7.70 3.51 -1.73
C LEU A 54 -7.76 2.28 -2.64
N LYS A 55 -8.02 2.47 -3.93
CA LYS A 55 -8.07 1.38 -4.92
C LYS A 55 -6.69 0.73 -5.07
N ALA A 56 -5.63 1.53 -5.23
CA ALA A 56 -4.27 1.06 -5.25
C ALA A 56 -3.88 0.37 -3.94
N PHE A 57 -4.24 0.95 -2.79
CA PHE A 57 -3.92 0.39 -1.49
C PHE A 57 -4.63 -0.96 -1.25
N ASN A 58 -5.91 -1.07 -1.56
CA ASN A 58 -6.66 -2.32 -1.47
C ASN A 58 -6.03 -3.41 -2.34
N LEU A 59 -5.63 -3.08 -3.58
CA LEU A 59 -4.93 -4.01 -4.47
C LEU A 59 -3.61 -4.51 -3.87
N VAL A 60 -2.85 -3.63 -3.20
CA VAL A 60 -1.60 -4.00 -2.53
C VAL A 60 -1.82 -4.96 -1.38
N LEU A 61 -2.86 -4.74 -0.59
CA LEU A 61 -3.17 -5.62 0.54
C LEU A 61 -3.58 -7.01 0.06
N LEU A 62 -4.33 -7.11 -1.04
CA LEU A 62 -4.66 -8.37 -1.69
C LEU A 62 -3.42 -9.06 -2.26
N ALA A 63 -2.54 -8.31 -2.92
CA ALA A 63 -1.27 -8.83 -3.43
C ALA A 63 -0.36 -9.33 -2.30
N LYS A 64 -0.37 -8.69 -1.13
CA LYS A 64 0.34 -9.16 0.06
C LYS A 64 -0.16 -10.55 0.48
N GLN A 65 -1.46 -10.81 0.42
CA GLN A 65 -2.00 -12.15 0.68
C GLN A 65 -1.62 -13.14 -0.43
N GLY A 66 -1.71 -12.73 -1.70
CA GLY A 66 -1.25 -13.54 -2.83
C GLY A 66 0.22 -13.94 -2.72
N TRP A 67 1.09 -13.01 -2.32
CA TRP A 67 2.50 -13.26 -2.06
C TRP A 67 2.72 -14.25 -0.92
N ARG A 68 1.94 -14.15 0.17
CA ARG A 68 2.00 -15.12 1.28
C ARG A 68 1.57 -16.53 0.85
N ILE A 69 0.55 -16.64 0.00
CA ILE A 69 0.10 -17.93 -0.54
C ILE A 69 1.20 -18.57 -1.39
N LEU A 70 1.96 -17.75 -2.12
CA LEU A 70 3.05 -18.19 -2.98
C LEU A 70 4.28 -18.68 -2.17
N GLN A 71 4.66 -17.92 -1.14
CA GLN A 71 5.87 -18.19 -0.35
C GLN A 71 5.69 -19.29 0.70
N ASN A 72 4.46 -19.52 1.19
CA ASN A 72 4.20 -20.43 2.30
C ASN A 72 3.28 -21.61 1.90
N PRO A 73 3.79 -22.58 1.11
CA PRO A 73 3.00 -23.72 0.64
C PRO A 73 2.52 -24.65 1.77
N THR A 74 3.19 -24.63 2.93
CA THR A 74 2.85 -25.43 4.10
C THR A 74 1.70 -24.85 4.92
N SER A 75 1.36 -23.57 4.72
CA SER A 75 0.31 -22.88 5.46
C SER A 75 -1.07 -23.51 5.22
N LEU A 76 -1.93 -23.49 6.24
CA LEU A 76 -3.30 -24.00 6.12
C LEU A 76 -4.09 -23.29 5.01
N VAL A 77 -3.93 -21.96 4.90
CA VAL A 77 -4.57 -21.15 3.86
C VAL A 77 -4.14 -21.60 2.47
N HIS A 78 -2.84 -21.84 2.24
CA HIS A 78 -2.38 -22.38 0.96
C HIS A 78 -3.00 -23.75 0.68
N LYS A 79 -2.95 -24.69 1.64
CA LYS A 79 -3.48 -26.04 1.47
C LYS A 79 -4.97 -26.06 1.12
N VAL A 80 -5.77 -25.27 1.84
CA VAL A 80 -7.23 -25.15 1.59
C VAL A 80 -7.52 -24.52 0.23
N LEU A 81 -6.84 -23.42 -0.11
CA LEU A 81 -7.05 -22.76 -1.40
C LEU A 81 -6.56 -23.61 -2.57
N LYS A 82 -5.45 -24.33 -2.41
CA LYS A 82 -4.93 -25.27 -3.40
C LYS A 82 -5.92 -26.39 -3.66
N ALA A 83 -6.40 -27.06 -2.62
CA ALA A 83 -7.39 -28.12 -2.74
C ALA A 83 -8.67 -27.66 -3.45
N LYS A 84 -9.14 -26.44 -3.16
CA LYS A 84 -10.40 -25.92 -3.69
C LYS A 84 -10.30 -25.29 -5.08
N TYR A 85 -9.25 -24.55 -5.38
CA TYR A 85 -9.19 -23.67 -6.57
C TYR A 85 -8.08 -23.99 -7.56
N PHE A 86 -6.98 -24.61 -7.13
CA PHE A 86 -5.82 -24.87 -7.99
C PHE A 86 -5.14 -26.19 -7.65
N ALA A 87 -5.92 -27.28 -7.56
CA ALA A 87 -5.41 -28.56 -7.09
C ALA A 87 -4.29 -29.13 -7.98
N LYS A 88 -4.38 -28.89 -9.29
CA LYS A 88 -3.45 -29.38 -10.32
C LYS A 88 -2.48 -28.32 -10.86
N SER A 89 -2.51 -27.10 -10.32
CA SER A 89 -1.73 -25.97 -10.84
C SER A 89 -1.13 -25.12 -9.73
N SER A 90 -0.38 -24.08 -10.11
CA SER A 90 0.12 -23.07 -9.18
C SER A 90 -0.87 -21.90 -9.00
N PHE A 91 -0.70 -21.11 -7.93
CA PHE A 91 -1.43 -19.86 -7.75
C PHE A 91 -1.28 -18.91 -8.96
N MET A 92 -0.12 -18.94 -9.62
CA MET A 92 0.16 -18.10 -10.79
C MET A 92 -0.62 -18.52 -12.04
N GLU A 93 -0.95 -19.80 -12.18
CA GLU A 93 -1.67 -20.34 -13.35
C GLU A 93 -3.17 -20.50 -13.12
N ALA A 94 -3.61 -20.43 -11.86
CA ALA A 94 -4.98 -20.71 -11.46
C ALA A 94 -6.02 -19.81 -12.17
N GLN A 95 -7.12 -20.39 -12.64
CA GLN A 95 -8.15 -19.63 -13.35
C GLN A 95 -9.36 -19.33 -12.45
N VAL A 96 -10.17 -18.35 -12.85
CA VAL A 96 -11.44 -18.07 -12.17
C VAL A 96 -12.46 -19.12 -12.64
N GLY A 97 -12.76 -20.09 -11.77
CA GLY A 97 -13.82 -21.08 -12.03
C GLY A 97 -15.23 -20.49 -11.92
N LYS A 98 -16.24 -21.16 -12.50
CA LYS A 98 -17.65 -20.73 -12.51
C LYS A 98 -18.20 -20.42 -11.11
N ASN A 99 -17.87 -21.25 -10.11
CA ASN A 99 -18.33 -21.11 -8.71
C ASN A 99 -17.23 -20.59 -7.77
N SER A 100 -16.39 -19.66 -8.24
CA SER A 100 -15.35 -19.05 -7.41
C SER A 100 -15.92 -18.17 -6.31
N SER A 101 -15.40 -18.27 -5.07
CA SER A 101 -15.79 -17.33 -4.01
C SER A 101 -15.32 -15.91 -4.30
N TYR A 102 -15.97 -14.92 -3.69
CA TYR A 102 -15.58 -13.51 -3.83
C TYR A 102 -14.14 -13.24 -3.33
N ILE A 103 -13.72 -13.93 -2.27
CA ILE A 103 -12.33 -13.90 -1.77
C ILE A 103 -11.36 -14.38 -2.85
N TRP A 104 -11.65 -15.51 -3.50
CA TRP A 104 -10.78 -16.05 -4.55
C TRP A 104 -10.66 -15.10 -5.74
N ARG A 105 -11.78 -14.54 -6.20
CA ARG A 105 -11.79 -13.51 -7.25
C ARG A 105 -10.97 -12.28 -6.84
N SER A 106 -11.05 -11.87 -5.57
CA SER A 106 -10.31 -10.74 -5.04
C SER A 106 -8.80 -10.99 -5.03
N LEU A 107 -8.36 -12.19 -4.63
CA LEU A 107 -6.95 -12.57 -4.66
C LEU A 107 -6.41 -12.66 -6.10
N LEU A 108 -7.18 -13.27 -7.01
CA LEU A 108 -6.79 -13.36 -8.42
C LEU A 108 -6.75 -12.00 -9.11
N ALA A 109 -7.61 -11.05 -8.72
CA ALA A 109 -7.55 -9.68 -9.24
C ALA A 109 -6.22 -8.97 -8.92
N ALA A 110 -5.54 -9.36 -7.83
CA ALA A 110 -4.24 -8.82 -7.46
C ALA A 110 -3.05 -9.62 -8.02
N ARG A 111 -3.27 -10.80 -8.60
CA ARG A 111 -2.22 -11.67 -9.16
C ARG A 111 -1.35 -10.98 -10.21
N PRO A 112 -1.88 -10.23 -11.19
CA PRO A 112 -1.03 -9.55 -12.19
C PRO A 112 -0.02 -8.60 -11.54
N MET A 113 -0.40 -7.94 -10.44
CA MET A 113 0.50 -7.06 -9.70
C MET A 113 1.61 -7.85 -9.00
N VAL A 114 1.28 -9.02 -8.44
CA VAL A 114 2.28 -9.93 -7.84
C VAL A 114 3.26 -10.41 -8.92
N GLN A 115 2.77 -10.83 -10.08
CA GLN A 115 3.61 -11.23 -11.24
C GLN A 115 4.49 -10.08 -11.75
N GLU A 116 4.04 -8.84 -11.61
CA GLU A 116 4.80 -7.68 -12.03
C GLU A 116 6.00 -7.39 -11.11
N GLY A 117 5.83 -7.57 -9.80
CA GLY A 117 6.89 -7.34 -8.83
C GLY A 117 7.73 -8.56 -8.45
N ALA A 118 7.28 -9.78 -8.77
CA ALA A 118 8.01 -11.02 -8.54
C ALA A 118 9.14 -11.22 -9.57
N ARG A 119 10.25 -11.79 -9.13
CA ARG A 119 11.34 -12.29 -9.96
C ARG A 119 11.90 -13.57 -9.34
N TRP A 120 12.30 -14.50 -10.17
CA TRP A 120 13.00 -15.71 -9.75
C TRP A 120 14.45 -15.40 -9.37
N CYS A 121 14.90 -16.03 -8.30
CA CYS A 121 16.29 -16.14 -7.90
C CYS A 121 16.74 -17.56 -8.25
N VAL A 122 17.80 -17.66 -9.05
CA VAL A 122 18.31 -18.94 -9.55
C VAL A 122 18.95 -19.72 -8.41
N GLY A 123 18.51 -20.95 -8.23
CA GLY A 123 19.15 -21.97 -7.40
C GLY A 123 19.59 -23.13 -8.30
N ASP A 124 18.79 -24.20 -8.32
CA ASP A 124 19.01 -25.39 -9.15
C ASP A 124 18.56 -25.21 -10.61
N GLY A 125 17.85 -24.12 -10.93
CA GLY A 125 17.40 -23.76 -12.27
C GLY A 125 16.30 -24.66 -12.84
N ARG A 126 15.77 -25.61 -12.06
CA ARG A 126 14.83 -26.64 -12.54
C ARG A 126 13.39 -26.16 -12.64
N SER A 127 13.07 -25.06 -11.95
CA SER A 127 11.72 -24.49 -11.89
C SER A 127 11.57 -23.28 -12.80
N ILE A 128 12.68 -22.70 -13.26
CA ILE A 128 12.69 -21.46 -14.04
C ILE A 128 12.76 -21.77 -15.53
N LYS A 129 11.77 -21.29 -16.29
CA LYS A 129 11.78 -21.33 -17.75
C LYS A 129 12.58 -20.14 -18.28
N ILE A 130 13.55 -20.40 -19.16
CA ILE A 130 14.47 -19.35 -19.63
C ILE A 130 13.72 -18.18 -20.27
N TRP A 131 12.72 -18.48 -21.11
CA TRP A 131 12.07 -17.49 -21.97
C TRP A 131 10.82 -16.85 -21.36
N ASP A 132 10.08 -17.58 -20.53
CA ASP A 132 8.76 -17.14 -20.04
C ASP A 132 8.84 -16.43 -18.68
N ASP A 133 9.81 -16.82 -17.84
CA ASP A 133 9.93 -16.35 -16.47
C ASP A 133 10.80 -15.09 -16.35
N LYS A 134 10.53 -14.30 -15.30
CA LYS A 134 11.37 -13.16 -14.93
C LYS A 134 12.49 -13.64 -14.01
N TRP A 135 13.72 -13.74 -14.48
CA TRP A 135 14.86 -14.22 -13.67
C TRP A 135 16.15 -13.41 -13.85
N LEU A 136 16.29 -12.67 -14.96
CA LEU A 136 17.47 -11.86 -15.20
C LEU A 136 17.58 -10.68 -14.21
N PRO A 137 18.77 -10.45 -13.62
CA PRO A 137 19.02 -9.26 -12.81
C PRO A 137 19.24 -8.03 -13.71
N PHE A 138 19.01 -6.85 -13.14
CA PHE A 138 19.35 -5.54 -13.73
C PHE A 138 18.61 -5.13 -15.02
N THR A 139 17.77 -5.98 -15.61
CA THR A 139 16.89 -5.61 -16.73
C THR A 139 15.56 -5.05 -16.22
N GLU A 140 15.00 -4.03 -16.90
CA GLU A 140 13.72 -3.43 -16.47
C GLU A 140 12.56 -4.43 -16.47
N SER A 141 12.54 -5.33 -17.46
CA SER A 141 11.52 -6.37 -17.62
C SER A 141 11.77 -7.59 -16.74
N GLY A 142 13.04 -7.86 -16.39
CA GLY A 142 13.48 -9.13 -15.79
C GLY A 142 13.41 -10.34 -16.73
N ARG A 143 12.98 -10.15 -17.98
CA ARG A 143 12.78 -11.21 -18.99
C ARG A 143 13.86 -11.16 -20.04
N VAL A 144 14.11 -12.31 -20.65
CA VAL A 144 14.98 -12.45 -21.81
C VAL A 144 14.32 -11.80 -23.03
N VAL A 145 15.06 -10.97 -23.74
CA VAL A 145 14.65 -10.31 -24.99
C VAL A 145 15.36 -10.94 -26.19
N SER A 146 16.44 -11.70 -25.96
CA SER A 146 17.14 -12.45 -27.01
C SER A 146 16.21 -13.29 -27.89
N PRO A 147 16.51 -13.42 -29.20
CA PRO A 147 15.71 -14.23 -30.11
C PRO A 147 15.65 -15.69 -29.64
N ARG A 148 14.44 -16.19 -29.43
CA ARG A 148 14.23 -17.58 -29.02
C ARG A 148 14.54 -18.52 -30.19
N PRO A 149 15.47 -19.49 -30.04
CA PRO A 149 15.86 -20.38 -31.14
C PRO A 149 14.72 -21.28 -31.64
N SER A 150 13.84 -21.72 -30.73
CA SER A 150 12.63 -22.48 -31.06
C SER A 150 11.47 -22.06 -30.15
N PRO A 151 10.32 -21.66 -30.72
CA PRO A 151 9.15 -21.21 -29.94
C PRO A 151 8.54 -22.30 -29.06
N GLU A 152 8.79 -23.58 -29.33
CA GLU A 152 8.23 -24.72 -28.61
C GLU A 152 9.17 -25.28 -27.51
N ALA A 153 10.43 -24.86 -27.48
CA ALA A 153 11.43 -25.40 -26.56
C ALA A 153 11.15 -24.98 -25.11
N ASN A 154 10.76 -25.92 -24.24
CA ASN A 154 10.55 -25.68 -22.80
C ASN A 154 11.88 -25.66 -22.04
N ASP A 155 12.82 -24.83 -22.49
CA ASP A 155 14.16 -24.78 -21.95
C ASP A 155 14.17 -24.19 -20.54
N LYS A 156 14.84 -24.89 -19.64
CA LYS A 156 14.99 -24.51 -18.23
C LYS A 156 16.40 -24.01 -17.95
N VAL A 157 16.53 -23.15 -16.96
CA VAL A 157 17.82 -22.54 -16.57
C VAL A 157 18.84 -23.61 -16.15
N ASP A 158 18.40 -24.73 -15.59
CA ASP A 158 19.24 -25.91 -15.27
C ASP A 158 20.07 -26.38 -16.48
N GLY A 159 19.56 -26.27 -17.71
CA GLY A 159 20.30 -26.64 -18.92
C GLY A 159 21.48 -25.72 -19.25
N LEU A 160 21.60 -24.58 -18.55
CA LEU A 160 22.70 -23.63 -18.65
C LEU A 160 23.74 -23.82 -17.53
N ILE A 161 23.48 -24.70 -16.55
CA ILE A 161 24.32 -24.87 -15.36
C ILE A 161 25.10 -26.20 -15.48
N VAL A 162 26.41 -26.13 -15.26
CA VAL A 162 27.26 -27.31 -15.10
C VAL A 162 27.24 -27.74 -13.63
N ARG A 163 26.39 -28.72 -13.31
CA ARG A 163 26.09 -29.12 -11.93
C ARG A 163 27.32 -29.54 -11.13
N ASP A 164 28.24 -30.28 -11.73
CA ASP A 164 29.41 -30.82 -11.04
C ASP A 164 30.39 -29.73 -10.58
N ARG A 165 30.38 -28.57 -11.25
CA ARG A 165 31.26 -27.45 -10.93
C ARG A 165 30.55 -26.28 -10.25
N ALA A 166 29.21 -26.33 -10.15
CA ALA A 166 28.39 -25.21 -9.68
C ALA A 166 28.70 -23.91 -10.45
N GLU A 167 28.82 -24.02 -11.78
CA GLU A 167 29.19 -22.92 -12.68
C GLU A 167 28.23 -22.83 -13.86
N TRP A 168 28.16 -21.66 -14.49
CA TRP A 168 27.45 -21.50 -15.76
C TRP A 168 28.22 -22.17 -16.91
N ASN A 169 27.49 -22.78 -17.83
CA ASN A 169 28.03 -23.16 -19.13
C ASN A 169 28.18 -21.90 -19.99
N VAL A 170 29.37 -21.30 -19.91
CA VAL A 170 29.68 -20.00 -20.54
C VAL A 170 29.44 -20.00 -22.05
N GLU A 171 29.82 -21.08 -22.75
CA GLU A 171 29.63 -21.21 -24.20
C GLU A 171 28.15 -21.25 -24.57
N ARG A 172 27.36 -22.03 -23.82
CA ARG A 172 25.91 -22.12 -24.04
C ARG A 172 25.20 -20.80 -23.71
N VAL A 173 25.60 -20.12 -22.64
CA VAL A 173 25.03 -18.81 -22.29
C VAL A 173 25.35 -17.77 -23.38
N ARG A 174 26.60 -17.67 -23.83
CA ARG A 174 27.00 -16.70 -24.86
C ARG A 174 26.41 -16.96 -26.25
N SER A 175 26.06 -18.21 -26.56
CA SER A 175 25.42 -18.55 -27.83
C SER A 175 23.91 -18.32 -27.83
N LEU A 176 23.24 -18.39 -26.67
CA LEU A 176 21.79 -18.23 -26.54
C LEU A 176 21.33 -16.80 -26.25
N PHE A 177 22.17 -15.99 -25.60
CA PHE A 177 21.80 -14.65 -25.15
C PHE A 177 22.62 -13.56 -25.86
N LEU A 178 22.00 -12.40 -26.06
CA LEU A 178 22.68 -11.16 -26.45
C LEU A 178 23.78 -10.83 -25.42
N PRO A 179 24.87 -10.14 -25.83
CA PRO A 179 26.04 -9.95 -24.96
C PRO A 179 25.72 -9.37 -23.57
N HIS A 180 24.87 -8.35 -23.50
CA HIS A 180 24.47 -7.74 -22.22
C HIS A 180 23.61 -8.65 -21.34
N GLU A 181 22.79 -9.52 -21.93
CA GLU A 181 22.01 -10.52 -21.17
C GLU A 181 22.91 -11.68 -20.73
N ALA A 182 23.83 -12.13 -21.58
CA ALA A 182 24.81 -13.15 -21.25
C ALA A 182 25.68 -12.71 -20.06
N GLU A 183 26.17 -11.46 -20.07
CA GLU A 183 26.89 -10.89 -18.92
C GLU A 183 26.02 -10.83 -17.66
N ALA A 184 24.75 -10.44 -17.78
CA ALA A 184 23.83 -10.44 -16.65
C ALA A 184 23.61 -11.86 -16.09
N VAL A 185 23.47 -12.89 -16.94
CA VAL A 185 23.36 -14.29 -16.51
C VAL A 185 24.63 -14.73 -15.80
N LEU A 186 25.80 -14.50 -16.41
CA LEU A 186 27.11 -14.89 -15.85
C LEU A 186 27.42 -14.17 -14.52
N SER A 187 26.83 -13.00 -14.29
CA SER A 187 26.96 -12.26 -13.02
C SER A 187 26.17 -12.88 -11.85
N ILE A 188 25.22 -13.79 -12.12
CA ILE A 188 24.44 -14.46 -11.08
C ILE A 188 25.33 -15.53 -10.44
N PRO A 189 25.63 -15.45 -9.13
CA PRO A 189 26.41 -16.48 -8.46
C PRO A 189 25.60 -17.77 -8.34
N ILE A 190 26.17 -18.89 -8.79
CA ILE A 190 25.61 -20.23 -8.55
C ILE A 190 26.16 -20.74 -7.23
N SER A 191 25.26 -21.17 -6.34
CA SER A 191 25.66 -21.71 -5.04
C SER A 191 26.05 -23.18 -5.16
N PRO A 192 27.22 -23.61 -4.65
CA PRO A 192 27.60 -25.03 -4.59
C PRO A 192 26.64 -25.88 -3.75
N MET A 193 25.91 -25.26 -2.82
CA MET A 193 24.89 -25.93 -1.99
C MET A 193 23.64 -26.32 -2.78
N ASN A 194 23.53 -25.86 -4.04
CA ASN A 194 22.44 -26.16 -4.96
C ASN A 194 21.03 -25.98 -4.32
N PRO A 195 20.73 -24.79 -3.77
CA PRO A 195 19.43 -24.53 -3.18
C PRO A 195 18.34 -24.59 -4.26
N ARG A 196 17.10 -24.84 -3.86
CA ARG A 196 15.97 -24.78 -4.79
C ARG A 196 15.74 -23.35 -5.29
N ASP A 197 15.28 -23.23 -6.54
CA ASP A 197 14.80 -21.96 -7.08
C ASP A 197 13.76 -21.30 -6.15
N SER A 198 13.85 -19.99 -6.02
CA SER A 198 12.95 -19.21 -5.16
C SER A 198 12.48 -17.95 -5.85
N GLN A 199 11.38 -17.36 -5.38
CA GLN A 199 10.88 -16.08 -5.88
C GLN A 199 11.16 -14.98 -4.87
N VAL A 200 11.67 -13.86 -5.37
CA VAL A 200 11.97 -12.66 -4.59
C VAL A 200 11.13 -11.48 -5.08
N TRP A 201 10.88 -10.54 -4.20
CA TRP A 201 10.25 -9.28 -4.56
C TRP A 201 11.29 -8.33 -5.15
N ALA A 202 11.30 -8.18 -6.47
CA ALA A 202 12.34 -7.44 -7.20
C ALA A 202 12.34 -5.93 -6.96
N LYS A 203 11.33 -5.39 -6.26
CA LYS A 203 11.21 -3.94 -5.99
C LYS A 203 11.81 -3.53 -4.64
N THR A 204 12.53 -4.45 -3.99
CA THR A 204 13.31 -4.20 -2.77
C THR A 204 14.68 -4.86 -2.90
N VAL A 205 15.70 -4.24 -2.30
CA VAL A 205 17.09 -4.73 -2.36
C VAL A 205 17.25 -6.06 -1.62
N ASN A 206 16.54 -6.22 -0.49
CA ASN A 206 16.55 -7.46 0.29
C ASN A 206 15.62 -8.55 -0.27
N GLY A 207 14.95 -8.32 -1.40
CA GLY A 207 14.01 -9.28 -1.99
C GLY A 207 12.73 -9.52 -1.17
N LEU A 208 12.52 -8.80 -0.07
CA LEU A 208 11.34 -8.96 0.79
C LEU A 208 10.18 -8.08 0.32
N PHE A 209 8.97 -8.63 0.32
CA PHE A 209 7.77 -7.87 -0.01
C PHE A 209 7.51 -6.78 1.03
N SER A 210 7.34 -5.53 0.55
CA SER A 210 6.88 -4.43 1.38
C SER A 210 5.68 -3.73 0.76
N VAL A 211 4.69 -3.37 1.58
CA VAL A 211 3.50 -2.63 1.14
C VAL A 211 3.89 -1.31 0.46
N LYS A 212 4.95 -0.65 0.95
CA LYS A 212 5.47 0.60 0.39
C LYS A 212 5.96 0.43 -1.05
N SER A 213 6.78 -0.60 -1.33
CA SER A 213 7.28 -0.86 -2.69
C SER A 213 6.17 -1.38 -3.62
N ALA A 214 5.31 -2.27 -3.11
CA ALA A 214 4.19 -2.82 -3.87
C ALA A 214 3.16 -1.75 -4.25
N TYR A 215 2.96 -0.72 -3.42
CA TYR A 215 2.11 0.41 -3.78
C TYR A 215 2.60 1.16 -5.02
N LYS A 216 3.91 1.33 -5.19
CA LYS A 216 4.46 1.95 -6.41
C LYS A 216 4.14 1.11 -7.65
N VAL A 217 4.18 -0.22 -7.53
CA VAL A 217 3.79 -1.14 -8.59
C VAL A 217 2.29 -1.03 -8.88
N ALA A 218 1.45 -1.01 -7.85
CA ALA A 218 0.00 -0.91 -7.99
C ALA A 218 -0.44 0.38 -8.69
N VAL A 219 0.16 1.52 -8.36
CA VAL A 219 -0.14 2.80 -9.02
C VAL A 219 0.22 2.74 -10.51
N LYS A 220 1.41 2.21 -10.85
CA LYS A 220 1.83 2.02 -12.25
C LYS A 220 0.94 1.02 -13.01
N TYR A 221 0.49 -0.03 -12.33
CA TYR A 221 -0.42 -1.03 -12.90
C TYR A 221 -1.78 -0.40 -13.21
N LEU A 222 -2.36 0.32 -12.25
CA LEU A 222 -3.67 0.96 -12.41
C LEU A 222 -3.66 2.10 -13.44
N SER A 223 -2.55 2.82 -13.59
CA SER A 223 -2.41 3.82 -14.65
C SER A 223 -2.43 3.18 -16.04
N LYS A 224 -1.77 2.03 -16.22
CA LYS A 224 -1.76 1.28 -17.48
C LYS A 224 -3.14 0.70 -17.82
N THR A 225 -3.85 0.13 -16.85
CA THR A 225 -5.13 -0.55 -17.10
C THR A 225 -6.30 0.39 -17.38
N ASN A 226 -6.28 1.61 -16.86
CA ASN A 226 -7.38 2.56 -17.02
C ASN A 226 -7.30 3.39 -18.31
N GLY A 227 -6.42 3.02 -19.27
CA GLY A 227 -6.20 3.79 -20.49
C GLY A 227 -5.77 5.24 -20.23
N GLY A 228 -5.25 5.52 -19.03
CA GLY A 228 -4.89 6.87 -18.65
C GLY A 228 -3.72 7.31 -19.50
N ASP A 229 -3.83 8.53 -20.06
CA ASP A 229 -2.75 9.24 -20.72
C ASP A 229 -1.45 8.89 -20.02
N ALA A 230 -0.55 8.22 -20.75
CA ALA A 230 0.85 8.38 -20.46
C ALA A 230 1.12 9.87 -20.68
N SER A 231 0.78 10.72 -19.69
CA SER A 231 1.31 12.08 -19.66
C SER A 231 2.81 11.86 -19.87
N PRO A 232 3.39 12.40 -20.94
CA PRO A 232 4.79 12.18 -21.24
C PRO A 232 5.57 12.71 -20.05
N GLY A 233 5.96 11.79 -19.16
CA GLY A 233 6.86 12.11 -18.09
C GLY A 233 8.19 12.33 -18.77
N CYS A 234 8.80 13.50 -18.53
CA CYS A 234 10.17 13.73 -18.95
C CYS A 234 11.02 12.54 -18.48
N SER A 235 11.81 11.97 -19.38
CA SER A 235 12.76 10.90 -19.06
C SER A 235 13.72 11.32 -17.93
N ASP A 236 13.90 12.63 -17.74
CA ASP A 236 14.57 13.23 -16.61
C ASP A 236 13.65 14.13 -15.75
N ASN A 237 13.14 13.56 -14.65
CA ASN A 237 12.42 14.30 -13.60
C ASN A 237 13.35 14.81 -12.48
N SER A 238 14.68 14.70 -12.61
CA SER A 238 15.63 15.04 -11.54
C SER A 238 15.53 16.49 -11.06
N LYS A 239 15.35 17.44 -11.99
CA LYS A 239 15.18 18.87 -11.68
C LYS A 239 13.90 19.13 -10.91
N MET A 240 12.78 18.54 -11.35
CA MET A 240 11.50 18.66 -10.63
C MET A 240 11.57 17.98 -9.26
N ALA A 241 12.21 16.81 -9.18
CA ALA A 241 12.46 16.12 -7.92
C ALA A 241 13.32 16.96 -6.97
N ALA A 242 14.32 17.69 -7.46
CA ALA A 242 15.13 18.60 -6.68
C ALA A 242 14.34 19.79 -6.16
N ILE A 243 13.50 20.40 -7.00
CA ILE A 243 12.58 21.49 -6.61
C ILE A 243 11.61 21.01 -5.54
N TRP A 244 10.96 19.85 -5.74
CA TRP A 244 10.07 19.30 -4.74
C TRP A 244 10.80 18.94 -3.45
N LYS A 245 12.01 18.37 -3.53
CA LYS A 245 12.84 18.09 -2.36
C LYS A 245 13.16 19.38 -1.60
N MET A 246 13.41 20.49 -2.28
CA MET A 246 13.59 21.81 -1.65
C MET A 246 12.28 22.27 -0.96
N ILE A 247 11.15 22.23 -1.66
CA ILE A 247 9.82 22.63 -1.13
C ILE A 247 9.43 21.78 0.09
N TRP A 248 9.69 20.47 0.06
CA TRP A 248 9.37 19.56 1.15
C TRP A 248 10.39 19.58 2.31
N ASN A 249 11.52 20.27 2.12
CA ASN A 249 12.51 20.52 3.17
C ASN A 249 12.40 21.94 3.74
N LEU A 250 11.30 22.66 3.45
CA LEU A 250 11.02 23.93 4.10
C LEU A 250 10.93 23.75 5.62
N ARG A 251 11.25 24.82 6.35
CA ARG A 251 11.11 24.84 7.80
C ARG A 251 9.64 24.98 8.19
N CYS A 252 9.30 24.47 9.36
CA CYS A 252 7.99 24.57 9.94
C CYS A 252 7.71 26.03 10.29
N ASP A 253 6.71 26.65 9.65
CA ASP A 253 6.36 28.05 9.90
C ASP A 253 5.84 28.29 11.34
N LEU A 254 5.60 27.22 12.11
CA LEU A 254 5.15 27.27 13.51
C LEU A 254 6.29 27.21 14.53
N CYS A 255 7.42 26.56 14.21
CA CYS A 255 8.50 26.32 15.19
C CYS A 255 9.90 26.19 14.59
N GLU A 256 10.07 26.53 13.32
CA GLU A 256 11.34 26.61 12.58
C GLU A 256 12.18 25.32 12.44
N GLU A 257 11.71 24.20 12.98
CA GLU A 257 12.30 22.87 12.73
C GLU A 257 12.03 22.36 11.31
N SER A 258 12.65 21.24 10.91
CA SER A 258 12.39 20.62 9.61
C SER A 258 10.92 20.22 9.45
N GLU A 259 10.23 20.75 8.44
CA GLU A 259 8.81 20.48 8.26
C GLU A 259 8.57 19.08 7.68
N SER A 260 7.66 18.34 8.30
CA SER A 260 7.13 17.09 7.76
C SER A 260 5.69 16.90 8.20
N SER A 261 4.94 16.02 7.55
CA SER A 261 3.55 15.76 7.94
C SER A 261 3.47 15.15 9.34
N GLY A 262 4.44 14.31 9.72
CA GLY A 262 4.49 13.77 11.09
C GLY A 262 4.97 14.82 12.10
N HIS A 263 5.85 15.75 11.71
CA HIS A 263 6.18 16.91 12.55
C HIS A 263 4.95 17.82 12.74
N ILE A 264 4.29 18.31 11.69
CA ILE A 264 3.14 19.23 11.82
C ILE A 264 2.02 18.62 12.66
N LEU A 265 1.71 17.34 12.45
CA LEU A 265 0.54 16.70 13.07
C LEU A 265 0.84 16.08 14.44
N TRP A 266 2.11 15.94 14.82
CA TRP A 266 2.50 15.24 16.05
C TRP A 266 3.74 15.82 16.70
N GLY A 267 4.82 15.97 15.94
CA GLY A 267 6.14 16.35 16.46
C GLY A 267 6.30 17.83 16.83
N CYS A 268 5.49 18.75 16.30
CA CYS A 268 5.58 20.18 16.56
C CYS A 268 5.16 20.51 18.00
N HIS A 269 5.78 21.50 18.64
CA HIS A 269 5.41 21.87 20.01
C HIS A 269 3.93 22.26 20.14
N ILE A 270 3.36 22.94 19.13
CA ILE A 270 1.92 23.28 19.09
C ILE A 270 1.05 22.03 18.98
N ALA A 271 1.46 21.05 18.17
CA ALA A 271 0.76 19.78 18.05
C ALA A 271 0.79 19.01 19.38
N ARG A 272 1.97 18.90 20.00
CA ARG A 272 2.12 18.26 21.32
C ARG A 272 1.26 18.93 22.38
N GLU A 273 1.24 20.26 22.41
CA GLU A 273 0.37 21.02 23.32
C GLU A 273 -1.11 20.68 23.08
N ALA A 274 -1.57 20.67 21.83
CA ALA A 274 -2.95 20.33 21.49
C ALA A 274 -3.34 18.90 21.89
N TRP A 275 -2.46 17.92 21.65
CA TRP A 275 -2.69 16.52 22.01
C TRP A 275 -2.66 16.28 23.52
N ASN A 276 -1.85 17.03 24.27
CA ASN A 276 -1.77 16.92 25.73
C ASN A 276 -3.05 17.36 26.46
N GLU A 277 -3.83 18.25 25.85
CA GLU A 277 -5.13 18.70 26.35
C GLU A 277 -6.24 17.64 26.17
N LYS A 278 -5.98 16.59 25.39
CA LYS A 278 -6.94 15.54 25.03
C LYS A 278 -6.57 14.20 25.68
N SER A 279 -7.55 13.29 25.76
CA SER A 279 -7.40 12.00 26.48
C SER A 279 -6.47 11.00 25.78
N LEU A 280 -6.12 11.24 24.51
CA LEU A 280 -5.14 10.47 23.73
C LEU A 280 -3.71 10.75 24.20
N LYS A 281 -3.34 10.23 25.36
CA LYS A 281 -1.95 10.22 25.83
C LYS A 281 -1.20 9.08 25.14
N LEU A 282 -0.26 9.42 24.26
CA LEU A 282 0.71 8.46 23.76
C LEU A 282 2.10 8.92 24.14
N ASP A 283 2.90 8.00 24.67
CA ASP A 283 4.32 8.25 24.90
C ASP A 283 5.02 8.58 23.59
N CYS A 284 5.75 9.70 23.60
CA CYS A 284 6.49 10.16 22.45
C CYS A 284 7.62 9.17 22.15
N PRO A 285 7.75 8.64 20.92
CA PRO A 285 8.99 7.99 20.54
C PRO A 285 10.12 9.01 20.62
N SER A 286 11.33 8.58 20.99
CA SER A 286 12.53 9.43 21.05
C SER A 286 12.89 10.14 19.73
N ARG A 287 12.19 9.81 18.63
CA ARG A 287 12.21 10.51 17.34
C ARG A 287 10.80 10.79 16.87
N SER A 288 10.53 12.02 16.43
CA SER A 288 9.24 12.38 15.84
C SER A 288 9.02 11.60 14.53
N PRO A 289 7.81 11.04 14.31
CA PRO A 289 7.48 10.41 13.05
C PRO A 289 7.61 11.44 11.91
N LYS A 290 8.18 11.02 10.77
CA LYS A 290 8.37 11.87 9.60
C LYS A 290 7.09 11.93 8.75
N GLU A 291 6.35 10.83 8.70
CA GLU A 291 5.13 10.71 7.92
C GLU A 291 3.90 10.55 8.81
N PHE A 292 2.75 11.08 8.37
CA PHE A 292 1.48 10.94 9.08
C PHE A 292 1.09 9.46 9.29
N ILE A 293 1.42 8.59 8.34
CA ILE A 293 1.12 7.16 8.46
C ILE A 293 1.88 6.50 9.60
N GLU A 294 3.09 6.97 9.92
CA GLU A 294 3.86 6.46 11.06
C GLU A 294 3.14 6.78 12.38
N VAL A 295 2.51 7.97 12.46
CA VAL A 295 1.65 8.37 13.60
C VAL A 295 0.45 7.44 13.73
N VAL A 296 -0.24 7.17 12.60
CA VAL A 296 -1.40 6.27 12.59
C VAL A 296 -1.01 4.86 13.03
N TRP A 297 0.13 4.35 12.54
CA TRP A 297 0.61 3.02 12.93
C TRP A 297 0.98 2.96 14.41
N LEU A 298 1.66 3.98 14.93
CA LEU A 298 1.98 4.10 16.34
C LEU A 298 0.72 4.09 17.21
N LEU A 299 -0.30 4.87 16.83
CA LEU A 299 -1.62 4.89 17.48
C LEU A 299 -2.29 3.51 17.49
N MET A 300 -2.21 2.79 16.39
CA MET A 300 -2.77 1.45 16.28
C MET A 300 -2.05 0.40 17.13
N GLU A 301 -0.75 0.56 17.36
CA GLU A 301 0.04 -0.35 18.19
C GLU A 301 -0.12 -0.08 19.69
N THR A 302 -0.57 1.12 20.06
CA THR A 302 -0.82 1.44 21.47
C THR A 302 -2.10 0.79 21.99
N PRO A 303 -2.04 0.12 23.16
CA PRO A 303 -3.21 -0.51 23.77
C PRO A 303 -4.29 0.52 24.16
N GLY A 304 -5.55 0.07 24.21
CA GLY A 304 -6.73 0.87 24.59
C GLY A 304 -7.65 1.21 23.41
N GLU A 305 -8.92 1.51 23.70
CA GLU A 305 -9.84 2.06 22.71
C GLU A 305 -9.38 3.46 22.29
N LYS A 306 -9.42 3.74 20.98
CA LYS A 306 -8.99 5.02 20.41
C LYS A 306 -10.19 5.72 19.81
N ASN A 307 -10.34 6.99 20.17
CA ASN A 307 -11.30 7.86 19.52
C ASN A 307 -10.74 8.35 18.18
N TRP A 308 -11.01 7.59 17.11
CA TRP A 308 -10.54 7.92 15.77
C TRP A 308 -11.19 9.18 15.19
N GLU A 309 -12.36 9.58 15.70
CA GLU A 309 -13.06 10.80 15.28
C GLU A 309 -12.32 12.03 15.80
N GLU A 310 -12.04 12.05 17.11
CA GLU A 310 -11.20 13.06 17.76
C GLU A 310 -9.83 13.17 17.09
N PHE A 311 -9.20 12.02 16.80
CA PHE A 311 -7.92 12.01 16.07
C PHE A 311 -8.02 12.71 14.71
N ALA A 312 -9.06 12.43 13.92
CA ALA A 312 -9.22 13.01 12.60
C ALA A 312 -9.51 14.52 12.65
N ILE A 313 -10.35 14.97 13.58
CA ILE A 313 -10.68 16.38 13.80
C ILE A 313 -9.44 17.17 14.21
N MET A 314 -8.68 16.65 15.18
CA MET A 314 -7.45 17.27 15.67
C MET A 314 -6.38 17.38 14.58
N ALA A 315 -6.15 16.30 13.82
CA ALA A 315 -5.20 16.32 12.72
C ALA A 315 -5.57 17.38 11.65
N TRP A 316 -6.86 17.54 11.37
CA TRP A 316 -7.36 18.55 10.44
C TRP A 316 -7.18 19.98 10.95
N LEU A 317 -7.48 20.24 12.22
CA LEU A 317 -7.30 21.57 12.81
C LEU A 317 -5.82 21.97 12.87
N LEU A 318 -4.93 21.04 13.23
CA LEU A 318 -3.48 21.29 13.22
C LEU A 318 -2.97 21.63 11.82
N TRP A 319 -3.42 20.87 10.81
CA TRP A 319 -3.08 21.15 9.42
C TRP A 319 -3.57 22.53 8.96
N ASN A 320 -4.81 22.89 9.30
CA ASN A 320 -5.38 24.19 8.94
C ASN A 320 -4.73 25.35 9.67
N ASN A 321 -4.38 25.19 10.95
CA ASN A 321 -3.64 26.20 11.69
C ASN A 321 -2.31 26.52 11.01
N ARG A 322 -1.56 25.47 10.62
CA ARG A 322 -0.33 25.63 9.86
C ARG A 322 -0.55 26.36 8.54
N ASN A 323 -1.59 26.00 7.77
CA ASN A 323 -1.86 26.68 6.49
C ASN A 323 -2.26 28.15 6.69
N CYS A 324 -3.01 28.46 7.74
CA CYS A 324 -3.35 29.83 8.11
C CYS A 324 -2.09 30.68 8.27
N VAL A 325 -1.11 30.21 9.04
CA VAL A 325 0.18 30.90 9.25
C VAL A 325 0.95 31.05 7.95
N ARG A 326 1.06 29.98 7.15
CA ARG A 326 1.76 30.04 5.85
C ARG A 326 1.14 31.04 4.87
N HIS A 327 -0.16 31.31 4.98
CA HIS A 327 -0.86 32.30 4.16
C HIS A 327 -0.91 33.69 4.81
N GLY A 328 -0.08 33.97 5.82
CA GLY A 328 0.02 35.28 6.47
C GLY A 328 -1.05 35.54 7.54
N GLY A 329 -1.79 34.52 7.95
CA GLY A 329 -2.75 34.60 9.05
C GLY A 329 -2.12 34.38 10.43
N SER A 330 -2.93 34.50 11.49
CA SER A 330 -2.49 34.32 12.87
C SER A 330 -2.35 32.84 13.26
N CYS A 331 -1.31 32.51 14.03
CA CYS A 331 -1.12 31.19 14.63
C CYS A 331 -2.00 31.01 15.89
N LYS A 332 -2.77 29.93 15.95
CA LYS A 332 -3.50 29.51 17.17
C LYS A 332 -2.61 28.65 18.06
N SER A 333 -2.79 28.77 19.39
CA SER A 333 -2.15 27.90 20.38
C SER A 333 -2.74 26.49 20.37
N GLY A 334 -1.99 25.51 20.89
CA GLY A 334 -2.46 24.12 20.97
C GLY A 334 -3.74 24.00 21.81
N LYS A 335 -3.86 24.79 22.88
CA LYS A 335 -5.07 24.85 23.72
C LYS A 335 -6.31 25.33 22.96
N SER A 336 -6.15 26.38 22.15
CA SER A 336 -7.25 26.90 21.31
C SER A 336 -7.71 25.86 20.28
N ILE A 337 -6.75 25.13 19.69
CA ILE A 337 -7.03 24.05 18.75
C ILE A 337 -7.78 22.90 19.43
N ALA A 338 -7.34 22.46 20.61
CA ALA A 338 -8.00 21.40 21.36
C ALA A 338 -9.43 21.79 21.79
N TRP A 339 -9.63 23.05 22.19
CA TRP A 339 -10.95 23.59 22.49
C TRP A 339 -11.88 23.56 21.26
N GLU A 340 -11.37 23.98 20.11
CA GLU A 340 -12.11 23.96 18.85
C GLU A 340 -12.46 22.53 18.42
N ALA A 341 -11.56 21.56 18.64
CA ALA A 341 -11.83 20.15 18.39
C ALA A 341 -13.01 19.62 19.22
N SER A 342 -13.04 19.93 20.53
CA SER A 342 -14.16 19.56 21.41
C SER A 342 -15.49 20.15 20.95
N LYS A 343 -15.47 21.37 20.37
CA LYS A 343 -16.66 21.98 19.79
C LYS A 343 -17.15 21.20 18.56
N TYR A 344 -16.25 20.86 17.64
CA TYR A 344 -16.59 20.03 16.48
C TYR A 344 -17.11 18.65 16.88
N GLU A 345 -16.54 18.02 17.91
CA GLU A 345 -17.02 16.75 18.45
C GLU A 345 -18.46 16.87 18.99
N ALA A 346 -18.78 17.95 19.69
CA ALA A 346 -20.13 18.22 20.17
C ALA A 346 -21.12 18.39 19.01
N GLU A 347 -20.77 19.19 18.00
CA GLU A 347 -21.59 19.34 16.78
C GLU A 347 -21.80 18.01 16.04
N VAL A 348 -20.78 17.15 16.03
CA VAL A 348 -20.86 15.80 15.43
C VAL A 348 -21.75 14.86 16.26
N ARG A 349 -21.76 14.99 17.59
CA ARG A 349 -22.62 14.23 18.51
C ARG A 349 -24.08 14.66 18.39
N ASP A 350 -24.33 15.96 18.35
CA ASP A 350 -25.69 16.53 18.30
C ASP A 350 -26.38 16.31 16.94
N SER A 351 -25.60 16.06 15.89
CA SER A 351 -26.09 15.68 14.56
C SER A 351 -26.43 14.19 14.40
N LEU A 352 -26.26 13.36 15.43
CA LEU A 352 -26.70 11.96 15.43
C LEU A 352 -28.14 11.85 15.94
N PRO A 353 -29.05 11.13 15.25
CA PRO A 353 -30.39 10.90 15.76
C PRO A 353 -30.33 10.15 17.10
N ILE A 354 -31.07 10.65 18.09
CA ILE A 354 -31.26 10.00 19.39
C ILE A 354 -31.82 8.59 19.16
N GLN A 355 -31.10 7.54 19.58
CA GLN A 355 -31.65 6.18 19.61
C GLN A 355 -32.78 6.11 20.66
N GLY A 356 -34.02 6.27 20.21
CA GLY A 356 -35.22 6.21 21.05
C GLY A 356 -36.21 5.14 20.60
N LYS A 357 -36.26 4.06 21.40
CA LYS A 357 -37.34 3.04 21.56
C LYS A 357 -37.80 2.23 20.33
N ALA A 358 -37.58 0.92 20.42
CA ALA A 358 -38.14 -0.10 19.54
C ALA A 358 -39.67 -0.23 19.71
N ALA A 359 -40.40 -0.24 18.59
CA ALA A 359 -41.79 -0.67 18.48
C ALA A 359 -41.89 -1.85 17.49
N PRO A 360 -42.88 -2.75 17.64
CA PRO A 360 -42.76 -4.14 17.22
C PRO A 360 -42.95 -4.36 15.72
N THR A 361 -42.24 -5.39 15.27
CA THR A 361 -42.10 -5.87 13.90
C THR A 361 -43.42 -6.37 13.32
N THR A 362 -43.88 -5.78 12.21
CA THR A 362 -44.76 -6.47 11.26
C THR A 362 -44.05 -6.61 9.91
N SER A 363 -44.03 -7.85 9.45
CA SER A 363 -43.44 -8.33 8.20
C SER A 363 -44.13 -7.70 6.98
N ARG A 364 -43.36 -6.99 6.16
CA ARG A 364 -43.74 -6.71 4.77
C ARG A 364 -42.50 -6.82 3.87
N THR A 365 -42.70 -7.52 2.76
CA THR A 365 -41.74 -7.90 1.72
C THR A 365 -40.87 -6.73 1.24
N LYS A 366 -39.55 -6.87 1.37
CA LYS A 366 -38.57 -5.82 1.03
C LYS A 366 -38.22 -5.87 -0.46
N HIS A 367 -38.82 -5.01 -1.26
CA HIS A 367 -38.12 -4.47 -2.43
C HIS A 367 -36.99 -3.56 -1.94
N TRP A 368 -35.81 -3.70 -2.54
CA TRP A 368 -34.66 -2.87 -2.23
C TRP A 368 -34.95 -1.44 -2.68
N VAL A 369 -34.90 -0.50 -1.74
CA VAL A 369 -34.91 0.94 -1.97
C VAL A 369 -33.61 1.49 -1.36
N PRO A 370 -32.84 2.31 -2.09
CA PRO A 370 -31.61 2.89 -1.54
C PRO A 370 -31.93 3.76 -0.32
N PRO A 371 -31.10 3.73 0.74
CA PRO A 371 -31.28 4.62 1.88
C PRO A 371 -31.12 6.08 1.44
N LEU A 372 -31.99 6.96 1.96
CA LEU A 372 -31.88 8.40 1.76
C LEU A 372 -30.51 8.91 2.22
N PRO A 373 -29.98 9.99 1.61
CA PRO A 373 -28.61 10.45 1.79
C PRO A 373 -28.44 11.08 3.17
N ASP A 374 -28.23 10.25 4.18
CA ASP A 374 -28.10 10.66 5.57
C ASP A 374 -26.63 10.54 6.04
N LEU A 375 -26.21 11.47 6.90
CA LEU A 375 -24.86 11.68 7.44
C LEU A 375 -24.21 10.42 8.05
N GLN A 376 -25.01 9.39 8.32
CA GLN A 376 -24.65 8.07 8.85
C GLN A 376 -23.66 7.30 7.96
N LEU A 377 -23.73 7.44 6.64
CA LEU A 377 -22.83 6.73 5.71
C LEU A 377 -21.39 7.27 5.75
N LYS A 378 -21.20 8.56 6.02
CA LYS A 378 -19.88 9.19 6.21
C LYS A 378 -19.19 8.66 7.48
N LYS A 379 -19.98 8.39 8.54
CA LYS A 379 -19.51 7.92 9.85
C LYS A 379 -19.13 6.42 9.84
N LEU A 380 -19.96 5.57 9.23
CA LEU A 380 -19.67 4.12 9.14
C LEU A 380 -18.49 3.80 8.21
N LEU A 381 -18.29 4.56 7.12
CA LEU A 381 -17.19 4.27 6.19
C LEU A 381 -15.81 4.60 6.77
N PHE A 382 -15.65 5.69 7.52
CA PHE A 382 -14.38 6.03 8.16
C PHE A 382 -14.04 5.08 9.31
N LEU A 383 -15.03 4.75 10.16
CA LEU A 383 -14.89 3.77 11.24
C LEU A 383 -14.60 2.36 10.72
N HIS A 384 -15.21 1.94 9.61
CA HIS A 384 -14.95 0.62 9.01
C HIS A 384 -13.61 0.54 8.28
N ILE A 385 -13.09 1.65 7.73
CA ILE A 385 -11.73 1.71 7.17
C ILE A 385 -10.68 1.64 8.29
N CYS A 386 -10.92 2.30 9.43
CA CYS A 386 -10.04 2.24 10.59
C CYS A 386 -10.13 0.89 11.34
N SER A 387 -11.33 0.29 11.45
CA SER A 387 -11.51 -1.05 12.06
C SER A 387 -11.09 -2.21 11.13
N SER A 388 -11.05 -2.00 9.80
CA SER A 388 -10.55 -2.99 8.83
C SER A 388 -9.04 -3.24 8.90
N VAL A 389 -8.32 -2.46 9.70
CA VAL A 389 -6.86 -2.55 9.87
C VAL A 389 -6.49 -3.41 11.10
N THR A 390 -7.46 -3.94 11.84
CA THR A 390 -7.21 -4.73 13.06
C THR A 390 -7.51 -6.23 12.90
N ASN A 391 -6.45 -7.04 12.92
CA ASN A 391 -6.28 -8.12 13.92
C ASN A 391 -4.80 -8.59 13.92
N PRO A 392 -4.02 -8.26 14.97
CA PRO A 392 -2.70 -8.81 15.21
C PRO A 392 -2.64 -9.53 16.56
N LYS A 393 -2.70 -10.86 16.59
CA LYS A 393 -2.15 -11.68 17.68
C LYS A 393 -1.69 -13.03 17.14
N GLU A 394 -0.39 -13.15 16.87
CA GLU A 394 0.37 -14.37 17.08
C GLU A 394 1.85 -13.95 17.19
N LYS A 395 2.30 -13.79 18.44
CA LYS A 395 3.72 -13.70 18.78
C LYS A 395 4.30 -15.10 18.57
N TYR A 396 5.08 -15.31 17.51
CA TYR A 396 5.99 -16.43 17.47
C TYR A 396 7.32 -16.00 18.07
N ASN A 397 7.58 -16.55 19.25
CA ASN A 397 8.84 -16.53 19.94
C ASN A 397 9.82 -17.39 19.13
N VAL A 398 10.80 -16.78 18.47
CA VAL A 398 11.91 -17.49 17.81
C VAL A 398 13.18 -17.07 18.55
N ASN A 399 13.37 -17.62 19.74
CA ASN A 399 14.64 -17.65 20.44
C ASN A 399 14.73 -18.99 21.16
N GLY A 400 15.55 -19.87 20.59
CA GLY A 400 15.86 -21.21 21.06
C GLY A 400 16.65 -21.88 19.96
N TYR A 401 17.81 -22.44 20.31
CA TYR A 401 18.84 -23.04 19.44
C TYR A 401 19.90 -22.08 18.88
N TYR A 402 20.70 -21.53 19.80
CA TYR A 402 22.16 -21.59 19.67
C TYR A 402 22.73 -22.12 20.99
N GLN A 403 22.95 -23.43 21.05
CA GLN A 403 23.85 -24.11 21.99
C GLN A 403 24.43 -25.31 21.23
N SER A 404 25.56 -25.10 20.57
CA SER A 404 26.79 -25.91 20.58
C SER A 404 27.80 -25.26 19.65
#